data_AF-A0A920L318-F1
#
_entry.id   AF-A0A920L318-F1
#
_cell.length_a   1.000
_cell.length_b   1.000
_cell.length_c   1.000
_cell.angle_alpha   90.00
_cell.angle_beta   90.00
_cell.angle_gamma   90.00
#
_symmetry.space_group_name_H-M   'P 1'
#
loop_
_entity.id
_entity.type
_entity.pdbx_description
1 polymer ?
#
loop_
_entity_poly.entity_id
_entity_poly.type
_entity_poly.pdbx_seq_one_letter_code
_entity_poly.pdbx_strand_id
1 'polypeptide(L)'
;MAKILKKFNSLTKGEKMKKYLFLFALIFTSYSYSFQITGESFKAKFKIDSITVGKSESTINLSSADVGQYGVVYVSYTLTSNPNIPNSGTWTGYGRGISPEGVLAKRRFDGRMDNGWDKN
;
A
#
# COMPACT_ATOMS: atom_id res chain seq x y z
N MET A 1 15.87 21.42 35.61
CA MET A 1 15.05 22.44 34.91
C MET A 1 15.52 23.89 35.09
N ALA A 2 15.62 24.42 36.32
CA ALA A 2 15.76 25.88 36.56
C ALA A 2 17.05 26.53 36.00
N LYS A 3 18.20 25.84 36.00
CA LYS A 3 19.46 26.38 35.44
C LYS A 3 19.43 26.54 33.92
N ILE A 4 18.76 25.63 33.21
CA ILE A 4 18.68 25.64 31.75
C ILE A 4 17.79 26.80 31.27
N LEU A 5 16.67 27.02 31.94
CA LEU A 5 15.73 28.09 31.62
C LEU A 5 16.34 29.49 31.84
N LYS A 6 17.09 29.68 32.94
CA LYS A 6 17.83 30.93 33.20
C LYS A 6 18.87 31.22 32.11
N LYS A 7 19.63 30.21 31.68
CA LYS A 7 20.64 30.33 30.61
C LYS A 7 20.04 30.59 29.23
N PHE A 8 18.80 30.15 28.99
CA PHE A 8 18.10 30.43 27.73
C PHE A 8 17.56 31.87 27.71
N ASN A 9 17.00 32.34 28.83
CA ASN A 9 16.43 33.67 28.93
C ASN A 9 17.48 34.78 28.87
N SER A 10 18.72 34.52 29.30
CA SER A 10 19.86 35.45 29.21
C SER A 10 20.45 35.63 27.81
N LEU A 11 19.95 34.91 26.79
CA LEU A 11 20.45 35.01 25.42
C LEU A 11 19.89 36.25 24.71
N THR A 12 20.70 36.82 23.82
CA THR A 12 20.26 37.87 22.90
C THR A 12 19.22 37.34 21.92
N LYS A 13 18.42 38.24 21.33
CA LYS A 13 17.38 37.87 20.35
C LYS A 13 17.95 37.07 19.17
N GLY A 14 19.13 37.44 18.68
CA GLY A 14 19.81 36.75 17.58
C GLY A 14 20.26 35.33 17.94
N GLU A 15 20.77 35.11 19.15
CA GLU A 15 21.17 33.78 19.63
C GLU A 15 19.96 32.86 19.87
N LYS A 16 18.84 33.42 20.34
CA LYS A 16 17.57 32.68 20.47
C LYS A 16 17.05 32.24 19.11
N MET A 17 17.03 33.13 18.10
CA MET A 17 16.62 32.78 16.74
C MET A 17 17.49 31.69 16.12
N LYS A 18 18.82 31.74 16.29
CA LYS A 18 19.73 30.67 15.84
C LYS A 18 19.41 29.32 16.49
N LYS A 19 19.09 29.30 17.78
CA LYS A 19 18.70 28.07 18.50
C LYS A 19 17.34 27.54 18.06
N TYR A 20 16.36 28.42 17.81
CA TYR A 20 15.08 28.01 17.25
C TYR A 20 15.24 27.45 15.83
N LEU A 21 16.10 28.04 15.01
CA LEU A 21 16.43 27.54 13.68
C LEU A 21 17.09 26.14 13.76
N PHE A 22 18.03 25.96 14.69
CA PHE A 22 18.66 24.66 14.95
C PHE A 22 17.66 23.61 15.44
N LEU A 23 16.76 23.98 16.35
CA LEU A 23 15.73 23.07 16.85
C LEU A 23 14.73 22.70 15.75
N PHE A 24 14.32 23.66 14.92
CA PHE A 24 13.46 23.42 13.76
C PHE A 24 14.10 22.45 12.75
N ALA A 25 15.39 22.63 12.46
CA ALA A 25 16.14 21.72 11.59
C ALA A 25 16.20 20.29 12.15
N LEU A 26 16.30 20.12 13.47
CA LEU A 26 16.36 18.82 14.13
C LEU A 26 15.05 18.03 14.03
N ILE A 27 13.90 18.72 13.96
CA ILE A 27 12.57 18.10 13.82
C ILE A 27 12.28 17.74 12.37
N PHE A 28 12.94 18.41 11.41
CA PHE A 28 12.73 18.19 9.98
C PHE A 28 13.36 16.88 9.46
N THR A 29 14.38 16.35 10.15
CA THR A 29 15.12 15.15 9.71
C THR A 29 14.34 13.84 9.90
N SER A 30 13.24 13.82 10.66
CA SER A 30 12.45 12.59 10.90
C SER A 30 11.38 12.30 9.84
N TYR A 31 11.22 13.14 8.81
CA TYR A 31 10.10 13.02 7.85
C TYR A 31 10.41 12.22 6.58
N SER A 32 11.58 11.57 6.47
CA SER A 32 11.98 10.89 5.22
C SER A 32 12.13 9.39 5.38
N TYR A 33 11.12 8.72 5.92
CA TYR A 33 10.95 7.28 5.71
C TYR A 33 10.11 7.08 4.45
N SER A 34 10.78 7.03 3.29
CA SER A 34 10.15 6.55 2.07
C SER A 34 10.05 5.02 2.15
N PHE A 35 8.84 4.47 2.13
CA PHE A 35 8.65 3.04 1.97
C PHE A 35 9.01 2.68 0.53
N GLN A 36 10.25 2.21 0.33
CA GLN A 36 10.64 1.65 -0.94
C GLN A 36 10.08 0.23 -1.02
N ILE A 37 9.29 -0.07 -2.04
CA ILE A 37 8.81 -1.42 -2.31
C ILE A 37 10.01 -2.25 -2.75
N THR A 38 10.74 -2.82 -1.78
CA THR A 38 11.90 -3.68 -2.02
C THR A 38 11.42 -5.11 -2.20
N GLY A 39 10.85 -5.37 -3.38
CA GLY A 39 10.49 -6.72 -3.81
C GLY A 39 10.77 -6.87 -5.29
N GLU A 40 11.30 -8.03 -5.70
CA GLU A 40 11.45 -8.35 -7.11
C GLU A 40 10.07 -8.35 -7.78
N SER A 41 9.91 -7.48 -8.77
CA SER A 41 8.73 -7.48 -9.61
C SER A 41 8.85 -8.58 -10.65
N PHE A 42 7.78 -9.33 -10.87
CA PHE A 42 7.72 -10.32 -11.94
C PHE A 42 6.63 -9.97 -12.94
N LYS A 43 6.80 -10.44 -14.18
CA LYS A 43 5.77 -10.36 -15.22
C LYS A 43 5.16 -11.73 -15.39
N ALA A 44 3.84 -11.82 -15.34
CA ALA A 44 3.10 -13.05 -15.61
C ALA A 44 1.95 -12.77 -16.58
N LYS A 45 1.67 -13.75 -17.44
CA LYS A 45 0.42 -13.80 -18.21
C LYS A 45 -0.56 -14.68 -17.46
N PHE A 46 -1.74 -14.14 -17.21
CA PHE A 46 -2.82 -14.85 -16.54
C PHE A 46 -3.88 -15.26 -17.55
N LYS A 47 -4.29 -16.52 -17.47
CA LYS A 47 -5.48 -17.05 -18.13
C LYS A 47 -6.65 -16.91 -17.16
N ILE A 48 -7.77 -16.39 -17.65
CA ILE A 48 -9.02 -16.40 -16.87
C ILE A 48 -9.55 -17.84 -16.89
N ASP A 49 -9.67 -18.45 -15.72
CA ASP A 49 -10.23 -19.80 -15.58
C ASP A 49 -11.75 -19.76 -15.51
N SER A 50 -12.31 -18.76 -14.82
CA SER A 50 -13.75 -18.62 -14.67
C SER A 50 -14.13 -17.20 -14.29
N ILE A 51 -15.34 -16.80 -14.69
CA ILE A 51 -16.02 -15.61 -14.17
C ILE A 51 -17.39 -16.04 -13.67
N THR A 52 -17.71 -15.71 -12.42
CA THR A 52 -19.04 -15.89 -11.84
C THR A 52 -19.64 -14.53 -11.56
N VAL A 53 -20.80 -14.24 -12.14
CA VAL A 53 -21.50 -12.96 -12.00
C VAL A 53 -22.77 -13.16 -11.19
N GLY A 54 -22.88 -12.46 -10.08
CA GLY A 54 -24.09 -12.33 -9.27
C GLY A 54 -24.66 -10.92 -9.34
N LYS A 55 -25.75 -10.69 -8.62
CA LYS A 55 -26.49 -9.41 -8.63
C LYS A 55 -25.65 -8.22 -8.14
N SER A 56 -24.82 -8.43 -7.14
CA SER A 56 -24.01 -7.38 -6.50
C SER A 56 -22.56 -7.76 -6.35
N GLU A 57 -22.19 -8.98 -6.76
CA GLU A 57 -20.83 -9.48 -6.65
C GLU A 57 -20.41 -10.20 -7.92
N SER A 58 -19.15 -10.10 -8.30
CA SER A 58 -18.57 -10.86 -9.40
C SER A 58 -17.21 -11.40 -9.00
N THR A 59 -17.01 -12.70 -9.17
CA THR A 59 -15.74 -13.37 -8.87
C THR A 59 -15.03 -13.77 -10.16
N ILE A 60 -13.74 -13.43 -10.25
CA ILE A 60 -12.86 -13.76 -11.36
C ILE A 60 -11.73 -14.62 -10.82
N ASN A 61 -11.54 -15.81 -11.37
CA ASN A 61 -10.43 -16.70 -11.05
C ASN A 61 -9.47 -16.76 -12.22
N LEU A 62 -8.17 -16.67 -11.93
CA LEU A 62 -7.10 -16.67 -12.90
C LEU A 62 -5.98 -17.61 -12.46
N SER A 63 -5.28 -18.17 -13.45
CA SER A 63 -4.07 -18.96 -13.27
C SER A 63 -2.99 -18.49 -14.24
N SER A 64 -1.73 -18.63 -13.84
CA SER A 64 -0.59 -18.45 -14.73
C SER A 64 -0.07 -19.81 -15.21
N ALA A 65 0.79 -19.77 -16.23
CA ALA A 65 1.79 -20.83 -16.40
C ALA A 65 2.87 -20.72 -15.31
N ASP A 66 3.94 -21.52 -15.38
CA ASP A 66 5.11 -21.35 -14.52
C ASP A 66 5.72 -19.93 -14.67
N VAL A 67 6.02 -19.30 -13.52
CA VAL A 67 6.55 -17.93 -13.40
C VAL A 67 7.87 -17.93 -12.60
N GLY A 68 8.76 -18.88 -12.89
CA GLY A 68 10.08 -18.97 -12.28
C GLY A 68 9.99 -19.31 -10.79
N GLN A 69 10.57 -18.49 -9.92
CA GLN A 69 10.64 -18.78 -8.48
C GLN A 69 9.26 -18.89 -7.80
N TYR A 70 8.23 -18.32 -8.40
CA TYR A 70 6.86 -18.39 -7.88
C TYR A 70 6.08 -19.60 -8.41
N GLY A 71 6.66 -20.38 -9.33
CA GLY A 71 6.03 -21.50 -10.01
C GLY A 71 4.67 -21.12 -10.58
N VAL A 72 3.59 -21.82 -10.22
CA VAL A 72 2.24 -21.50 -10.70
C VAL A 72 1.55 -20.53 -9.74
N VAL A 73 1.00 -19.44 -10.28
CA VAL A 73 0.28 -18.42 -9.53
C VAL A 73 -1.20 -18.46 -9.85
N TYR A 74 -2.03 -18.53 -8.81
CA TYR A 74 -3.48 -18.42 -8.86
C TYR A 74 -3.91 -17.12 -8.21
N VAL A 75 -4.86 -16.44 -8.85
CA VAL A 75 -5.42 -15.20 -8.35
C VAL A 75 -6.94 -15.24 -8.43
N SER A 76 -7.60 -14.91 -7.33
CA SER A 76 -9.05 -14.75 -7.28
C SER A 76 -9.39 -13.33 -6.86
N TYR A 77 -10.25 -12.63 -7.61
CA TYR A 77 -10.82 -11.34 -7.24
C TYR A 77 -12.33 -11.49 -7.07
N THR A 78 -12.90 -10.90 -6.03
CA THR A 78 -14.34 -10.69 -5.89
C THR A 78 -14.59 -9.19 -5.83
N LEU A 79 -15.38 -8.71 -6.77
CA LEU A 79 -15.80 -7.33 -6.91
C LEU A 79 -17.19 -7.22 -6.32
N THR A 80 -17.40 -6.34 -5.34
CA THR A 80 -18.69 -6.12 -4.68
C THR A 80 -19.15 -4.70 -5.00
N SER A 81 -20.27 -4.56 -5.69
CA SER A 81 -20.86 -3.28 -6.03
C SER A 81 -21.48 -2.60 -4.81
N ASN A 82 -21.34 -1.29 -4.73
CA ASN A 82 -22.08 -0.48 -3.77
C ASN A 82 -23.52 -0.25 -4.30
N PRO A 83 -24.57 -0.66 -3.58
CA PRO A 83 -25.95 -0.49 -4.04
C PRO A 83 -26.42 0.97 -4.05
N ASN A 84 -25.74 1.86 -3.31
CA ASN A 84 -26.17 3.24 -3.11
C ASN A 84 -25.41 4.24 -4.00
N ILE A 85 -24.22 3.88 -4.47
CA ILE A 85 -23.35 4.79 -5.22
C ILE A 85 -22.94 4.09 -6.53
N PRO A 86 -23.47 4.55 -7.68
CA PRO A 86 -23.12 4.00 -8.99
C PRO A 86 -21.61 3.98 -9.23
N ASN A 87 -21.14 2.95 -9.93
CA ASN A 87 -19.73 2.78 -10.31
C ASN A 87 -18.75 2.77 -9.13
N SER A 88 -19.21 2.40 -7.94
CA SER A 88 -18.35 2.24 -6.77
C SER A 88 -18.57 0.88 -6.13
N GLY A 89 -17.66 0.51 -5.24
CA GLY A 89 -17.69 -0.79 -4.60
C GLY A 89 -16.42 -1.08 -3.82
N THR A 90 -16.24 -2.35 -3.51
CA THR A 90 -15.01 -2.88 -2.94
C THR A 90 -14.54 -4.06 -3.76
N TRP A 91 -13.28 -4.41 -3.61
CA TRP A 91 -12.79 -5.70 -4.06
C TRP A 91 -12.00 -6.37 -2.95
N THR A 92 -12.10 -7.69 -2.92
CA THR A 92 -11.20 -8.55 -2.15
C THR A 92 -10.58 -9.52 -3.13
N GLY A 93 -9.31 -9.87 -2.94
CA GLY A 93 -8.79 -11.02 -3.61
C GLY A 93 -7.64 -11.71 -2.89
N TYR A 94 -7.25 -12.81 -3.51
CA TYR A 94 -6.34 -13.79 -2.94
C TYR A 94 -5.35 -14.22 -4.02
N GLY A 95 -4.07 -13.95 -3.78
CA GLY A 95 -2.96 -14.50 -4.55
C GLY A 95 -2.39 -15.74 -3.87
N ARG A 96 -2.11 -16.78 -4.66
CA ARG A 96 -1.49 -18.03 -4.22
C ARG A 96 -0.41 -18.42 -5.21
N GLY A 97 0.84 -18.53 -4.80
CA GLY A 97 1.94 -19.06 -5.61
C GLY A 97 2.35 -20.42 -5.08
N ILE A 98 2.59 -21.39 -5.97
CA ILE A 98 3.17 -22.69 -5.62
C ILE A 98 4.50 -22.77 -6.34
N SER A 99 5.61 -22.69 -5.58
CA SER A 99 6.96 -22.77 -6.17
C SER A 99 7.20 -24.13 -6.84
N PRO A 100 8.23 -24.25 -7.71
CA PRO A 100 8.58 -25.54 -8.33
C PRO A 100 8.84 -26.67 -7.32
N GLU A 101 9.27 -26.34 -6.10
CA GLU A 101 9.49 -27.27 -4.99
C GLU A 101 8.20 -27.61 -4.21
N GLY A 102 7.06 -27.05 -4.62
CA GLY A 102 5.76 -27.27 -3.99
C GLY A 102 5.47 -26.37 -2.79
N VAL A 103 6.25 -25.30 -2.56
CA VAL A 103 6.02 -24.40 -1.42
C VAL A 103 4.91 -23.40 -1.75
N LEU A 104 3.87 -23.38 -0.90
CA LEU A 104 2.74 -22.47 -1.04
C LEU A 104 3.00 -21.11 -0.36
N ALA A 105 2.96 -20.04 -1.15
CA ALA A 105 2.84 -18.67 -0.67
C ALA A 105 1.42 -18.14 -0.90
N LYS A 106 0.85 -17.40 0.06
CA LYS A 106 -0.51 -16.83 -0.06
C LYS A 106 -0.60 -15.43 0.50
N ARG A 107 -1.39 -14.57 -0.15
CA ARG A 107 -1.67 -13.22 0.33
C ARG A 107 -3.10 -12.82 0.01
N ARG A 108 -3.76 -12.15 0.96
CA ARG A 108 -5.01 -11.43 0.74
C ARG A 108 -4.69 -9.98 0.42
N PHE A 109 -5.45 -9.41 -0.48
CA PHE A 109 -5.44 -8.00 -0.82
C PHE A 109 -6.88 -7.50 -0.96
N ASP A 110 -7.09 -6.22 -0.74
CA ASP A 110 -8.41 -5.60 -0.75
C ASP A 110 -8.27 -4.13 -1.13
N GLY A 111 -9.36 -3.54 -1.59
CA GLY A 111 -9.41 -2.13 -1.90
C GLY A 111 -10.81 -1.63 -2.21
N ARG A 112 -10.90 -0.32 -2.42
CA ARG A 112 -12.13 0.36 -2.84
C ARG A 112 -12.10 0.61 -4.33
N MET A 113 -13.29 0.58 -4.93
CA MET A 113 -13.53 1.05 -6.27
C MET A 113 -14.27 2.37 -6.14
N ASP A 114 -13.62 3.44 -6.55
CA ASP A 114 -14.18 4.78 -6.45
C ASP A 114 -14.77 5.21 -7.80
N ASN A 115 -15.83 6.00 -7.73
CA ASN A 115 -16.64 6.44 -8.88
C ASN A 115 -15.98 7.56 -9.70
N GLY A 116 -14.66 7.75 -9.59
CA GLY A 116 -13.87 8.55 -10.54
C GLY A 116 -14.01 10.07 -10.45
N TRP A 117 -14.48 10.65 -9.33
CA TRP A 117 -14.54 12.12 -9.18
C TRP A 117 -13.18 12.80 -8.93
N ASP A 118 -12.09 12.05 -8.76
CA ASP A 118 -10.72 12.58 -8.59
C ASP A 118 -9.94 12.72 -9.92
N LYS A 119 -10.62 13.14 -10.99
CA LYS A 119 -9.96 13.50 -12.25
C LYS A 119 -10.42 14.86 -12.73
N ASN A 120 -9.96 15.91 -12.05
CA ASN A 120 -9.77 17.26 -12.58
C ASN A 120 -8.68 17.98 -11.76
#